data_AF-A0A2S8G8A9-F1
#
_entry.id   AF-A0A2S8G8A9-F1
#
_cell.length_a   1.000
_cell.length_b   1.000
_cell.length_c   1.000
_cell.angle_alpha   90.00
_cell.angle_beta   90.00
_cell.angle_gamma   90.00
#
_symmetry.space_group_name_H-M   'P 1'
#
loop_
_entity.id
_entity.type
_entity.pdbx_description
1 polymer ?
#
loop_
_entity_poly.entity_id
_entity_poly.type
_entity_poly.pdbx_seq_one_letter_code
_entity_poly.pdbx_strand_id
1 'polypeptide(L)'
;MQLPNLRLLEEIDSNTYAAKAQELRDEETGLRLQIERYIRERTEIIDVAVKAFELSQRLRDKWVTADYAAKRRILEITCLNGKLDDATLYVTIKKPFDLLAKGLISKESGGGRI
;
A
#
# COMPACT_ATOMS: atom_id res chain seq x y z
N MET A 1 -16.82 -28.54 14.53
CA MET A 1 -16.87 -29.19 15.87
C MET A 1 -15.73 -28.59 16.69
N GLN A 2 -16.03 -27.87 17.78
CA GLN A 2 -15.02 -27.15 18.56
C GLN A 2 -14.35 -28.09 19.58
N LEU A 3 -13.02 -27.97 19.80
CA LEU A 3 -12.23 -28.77 20.75
C LEU A 3 -12.83 -28.93 22.17
N PRO A 4 -13.53 -27.94 22.75
CA PRO A 4 -14.18 -28.11 24.05
C PRO A 4 -15.25 -29.21 24.05
N ASN A 5 -15.97 -29.37 22.93
CA ASN A 5 -17.01 -30.38 22.81
C ASN A 5 -16.45 -31.80 22.78
N LEU A 6 -15.25 -32.01 22.22
CA LEU A 6 -14.59 -33.32 22.19
C LEU A 6 -14.04 -33.72 23.57
N ARG A 7 -13.62 -32.74 24.38
CA ARG A 7 -13.22 -32.97 25.79
C ARG A 7 -14.43 -33.28 26.68
N LEU A 8 -15.56 -32.60 26.45
CA LEU A 8 -16.83 -32.86 27.15
C LEU A 8 -17.41 -34.24 26.83
N LEU A 9 -17.02 -34.85 25.70
CA LEU A 9 -17.41 -36.20 25.28
C LEU A 9 -16.38 -37.28 25.70
N GLU A 10 -15.34 -36.93 26.46
CA GLU A 10 -14.22 -37.81 26.88
C GLU A 10 -13.45 -38.50 25.74
N GLU A 11 -13.67 -38.11 24.49
CA GLU A 11 -13.01 -38.71 23.31
C GLU A 11 -11.51 -38.36 23.19
N ILE A 12 -11.04 -37.38 23.96
CA ILE A 12 -9.64 -36.93 23.99
C ILE A 12 -9.16 -36.71 25.43
N ASP A 13 -7.95 -37.20 25.72
CA ASP A 13 -7.32 -37.04 27.03
C ASP A 13 -6.94 -35.57 27.32
N SER A 14 -6.81 -35.25 28.61
CA SER A 14 -6.51 -33.89 29.06
C SER A 14 -5.16 -33.36 28.54
N ASN A 15 -4.16 -34.21 28.36
CA ASN A 15 -2.86 -33.82 27.82
C ASN A 15 -2.96 -33.50 26.33
N THR A 16 -3.69 -34.29 25.56
CA THR A 16 -3.94 -34.08 24.13
C THR A 16 -4.71 -32.77 23.89
N TYR A 17 -5.72 -32.49 24.72
CA TYR A 17 -6.44 -31.22 24.69
C TYR A 17 -5.52 -30.04 25.04
N ALA A 18 -4.72 -30.14 26.10
CA ALA A 18 -3.81 -29.07 26.52
C ALA A 18 -2.75 -28.76 25.45
N ALA A 19 -2.18 -29.80 24.83
CA ALA A 19 -1.22 -29.66 23.74
C ALA A 19 -1.83 -28.97 22.52
N LYS A 20 -3.02 -29.42 22.05
CA LYS A 20 -3.68 -28.79 20.91
C LYS A 20 -4.19 -27.38 21.20
N ALA A 21 -4.65 -27.12 22.42
CA ALA A 21 -5.04 -25.78 22.83
C ALA A 21 -3.82 -24.84 22.89
N GLN A 22 -2.64 -25.35 23.27
CA GLN A 22 -1.41 -24.58 23.25
C GLN A 22 -0.95 -24.29 21.82
N GLU A 23 -0.93 -25.30 20.96
CA GLU A 23 -0.59 -25.15 19.53
C GLU A 23 -1.46 -24.10 18.85
N LEU A 24 -2.79 -24.14 19.05
CA LEU A 24 -3.69 -23.15 18.47
C LEU A 24 -3.47 -21.73 19.01
N ARG A 25 -3.09 -21.58 20.29
CA ARG A 25 -2.74 -20.26 20.85
C ARG A 25 -1.44 -19.73 20.25
N ASP A 26 -0.46 -20.61 20.03
CA ASP A 26 0.82 -20.25 19.43
C ASP A 26 0.63 -19.88 17.95
N GLU A 27 -0.20 -20.62 17.20
CA GLU A 27 -0.62 -20.28 15.84
C GLU A 27 -1.38 -18.95 15.77
N GLU A 28 -2.34 -18.72 16.67
CA GLU A 28 -3.09 -17.46 16.74
C GLU A 28 -2.15 -16.28 16.98
N THR A 29 -1.19 -16.43 17.91
CA THR A 29 -0.20 -15.40 18.20
C THR A 29 0.70 -15.15 16.99
N GLY A 30 1.14 -16.20 16.30
CA GLY A 30 1.92 -16.09 15.06
C GLY A 30 1.18 -15.36 13.95
N LEU A 31 -0.10 -15.69 13.73
CA LEU A 31 -0.94 -15.03 12.72
C LEU A 31 -1.18 -13.56 13.06
N ARG A 32 -1.43 -13.21 14.32
CA ARG A 32 -1.58 -11.82 14.77
C ARG A 32 -0.33 -10.99 14.48
N LEU A 33 0.86 -11.53 14.77
CA LEU A 33 2.13 -10.86 14.46
C LEU A 33 2.34 -10.64 12.96
N GLN A 34 1.95 -11.61 12.13
CA GLN A 34 2.01 -11.45 10.67
C GLN A 34 1.05 -10.35 10.17
N ILE A 35 -0.17 -10.28 10.72
CA ILE A 35 -1.13 -9.23 10.42
C ILE A 35 -0.58 -7.85 10.81
N GLU A 36 -0.03 -7.71 12.03
CA GLU A 36 0.54 -6.45 12.50
C GLU A 36 1.69 -5.97 11.62
N ARG A 37 2.57 -6.89 11.21
CA ARG A 37 3.66 -6.59 10.28
C ARG A 37 3.12 -6.10 8.94
N TYR A 38 2.15 -6.82 8.37
CA TYR A 38 1.55 -6.45 7.09
C TYR A 38 0.83 -5.10 7.13
N ILE A 39 0.15 -4.79 8.24
CA ILE A 39 -0.48 -3.48 8.47
C ILE A 39 0.58 -2.38 8.47
N ARG A 40 1.68 -2.56 9.20
CA ARG A 40 2.77 -1.57 9.25
C ARG A 40 3.37 -1.28 7.88
N GLU A 41 3.72 -2.33 7.14
CA GLU A 41 4.25 -2.21 5.77
C GLU A 41 3.26 -1.48 4.85
N ARG A 42 1.96 -1.77 4.96
CA ARG A 42 0.92 -1.05 4.19
C ARG A 42 0.75 0.40 4.58
N THR A 43 0.81 0.73 5.87
CA THR A 43 0.69 2.12 6.33
C THR A 43 1.82 2.98 5.78
N GLU A 44 3.06 2.46 5.74
CA GLU A 44 4.20 3.15 5.12
C GLU A 44 3.96 3.41 3.62
N ILE A 45 3.42 2.44 2.89
CA ILE A 45 3.06 2.60 1.47
C ILE A 45 1.96 3.66 1.28
N ILE A 46 0.95 3.68 2.16
CA ILE A 46 -0.15 4.65 2.11
C ILE A 46 0.38 6.07 2.35
N ASP A 47 1.22 6.27 3.36
CA ASP A 47 1.81 7.58 3.66
C ASP A 47 2.63 8.13 2.49
N VAL A 48 3.41 7.27 1.83
CA VAL A 48 4.17 7.64 0.63
C VAL A 48 3.22 8.02 -0.51
N ALA A 49 2.14 7.27 -0.72
CA ALA A 49 1.15 7.56 -1.75
C ALA A 49 0.43 8.88 -1.49
N VAL A 50 0.02 9.16 -0.24
CA VAL A 50 -0.61 10.43 0.17
C VAL A 50 0.32 11.61 -0.09
N LYS A 51 1.58 11.53 0.36
CA LYS A 51 2.57 12.60 0.13
C LYS A 51 2.84 12.83 -1.35
N ALA A 52 2.94 11.77 -2.15
CA ALA A 52 3.11 11.89 -3.58
C ALA A 52 1.87 12.50 -4.26
N PHE A 53 0.67 12.18 -3.78
CA PHE A 53 -0.57 12.77 -4.26
C PHE A 53 -0.66 14.26 -3.93
N GLU A 54 -0.39 14.68 -2.70
CA GLU A 54 -0.33 16.10 -2.32
C GLU A 54 0.70 16.88 -3.13
N LEU A 55 1.87 16.27 -3.36
CA LEU A 55 2.90 16.87 -4.21
C LEU A 55 2.39 17.06 -5.64
N SER A 56 1.69 16.07 -6.19
CA SER A 56 1.14 16.12 -7.55
C SER A 56 0.12 17.24 -7.75
N GLN A 57 -0.73 17.50 -6.75
CA GLN A 57 -1.75 18.56 -6.80
C GLN A 57 -1.13 19.95 -6.94
N ARG A 58 0.00 20.19 -6.25
CA ARG A 58 0.73 21.47 -6.29
C ARG A 58 1.85 21.48 -7.33
N LEU A 59 2.05 20.39 -8.05
CA LEU A 59 3.20 20.20 -8.94
C LEU A 59 3.17 21.15 -10.12
N ARG A 60 1.98 21.42 -10.66
CA ARG A 60 1.79 22.34 -11.79
C ARG A 60 2.25 23.76 -11.43
N ASP A 61 1.78 24.28 -10.30
CA ASP A 61 2.11 25.65 -9.88
C ASP A 61 3.61 25.79 -9.56
N LYS A 62 4.18 24.76 -8.92
CA LYS A 62 5.63 24.67 -8.68
C LYS A 62 6.43 24.59 -9.98
N TRP A 63 5.95 23.85 -10.98
CA TRP A 63 6.63 23.71 -12.27
C TRP A 63 6.70 25.02 -13.03
N VAL A 64 5.58 25.77 -13.11
CA VAL A 64 5.51 27.01 -13.89
C VAL A 64 6.47 28.07 -13.34
N THR A 65 6.57 28.17 -12.02
CA THR A 65 7.40 29.17 -11.31
C THR A 65 8.84 28.71 -11.06
N ALA A 66 9.15 27.42 -11.26
CA ALA A 66 10.46 26.86 -10.98
C ALA A 66 11.55 27.29 -12.00
N ASP A 67 12.76 27.44 -11.47
CA ASP A 67 13.99 27.53 -12.27
C ASP A 67 14.34 26.18 -12.93
N TYR A 68 15.34 26.18 -13.81
CA TYR A 68 15.72 24.98 -14.56
C TYR A 68 16.24 23.85 -13.67
N ALA A 69 16.90 24.18 -12.55
CA ALA A 69 17.40 23.18 -11.61
C ALA A 69 16.25 22.49 -10.86
N ALA A 70 15.26 23.25 -10.39
CA ALA A 70 14.06 22.75 -9.74
C ALA A 70 13.19 21.96 -10.73
N LYS A 71 13.05 22.39 -11.99
CA LYS A 71 12.39 21.62 -13.05
C LYS A 71 13.07 20.28 -13.29
N ARG A 72 14.41 20.26 -13.38
CA ARG A 72 15.17 19.01 -13.50
C ARG A 72 14.89 18.09 -12.31
N ARG A 73 14.88 18.63 -11.10
CA ARG A 73 14.59 17.86 -9.89
C ARG A 73 13.19 17.30 -9.86
N ILE A 74 12.19 18.06 -10.31
CA ILE A 74 10.80 17.59 -10.44
C ILE A 74 10.76 16.38 -11.38
N LEU A 75 11.41 16.45 -12.54
CA LEU A 75 11.46 15.33 -13.47
C LEU A 75 12.16 14.08 -12.89
N GLU A 76 13.20 14.24 -12.09
CA GLU A 76 13.85 13.10 -11.41
C GLU A 76 12.95 12.44 -10.37
N ILE A 77 12.08 13.20 -9.73
CA ILE A 77 11.12 12.70 -8.75
C ILE A 77 9.99 11.95 -9.47
N THR A 78 9.46 12.52 -10.55
CA THR A 78 8.26 11.99 -11.22
C THR A 78 8.56 10.97 -12.32
N CYS A 79 9.76 10.96 -12.91
CA CYS A 79 10.10 10.14 -14.07
C CYS A 79 11.37 9.30 -13.83
N LEU A 80 11.36 8.04 -14.25
CA LEU A 80 12.48 7.10 -14.12
C LEU A 80 13.60 7.39 -15.12
N ASN A 81 13.26 7.78 -16.36
CA ASN A 81 14.16 8.24 -17.44
C ASN A 81 13.33 8.83 -18.61
N GLY A 82 13.96 9.65 -19.45
CA GLY A 82 13.44 10.06 -20.76
C GLY A 82 14.32 9.49 -21.86
N LYS A 83 13.78 8.61 -22.71
CA LYS A 83 14.44 8.13 -23.93
C LYS A 83 13.93 8.94 -25.11
N LEU A 84 14.82 9.56 -25.85
CA LEU A 84 14.49 10.16 -27.14
C LEU A 84 14.67 9.08 -28.20
N ASP A 85 13.58 8.75 -28.88
CA ASP A 85 13.61 7.85 -30.04
C ASP A 85 13.08 8.62 -31.25
N ASP A 86 13.96 8.82 -32.22
CA ASP A 86 13.78 9.73 -33.35
C ASP A 86 13.35 11.14 -32.89
N ALA A 87 12.09 11.53 -33.14
CA ALA A 87 11.51 12.81 -32.70
C ALA A 87 10.59 12.70 -31.46
N THR A 88 10.44 11.51 -30.87
CA THR A 88 9.49 11.25 -29.78
C THR A 88 10.21 11.03 -28.45
N LEU A 89 9.83 11.81 -27.43
CA LEU A 89 10.33 11.63 -26.07
C LEU A 89 9.45 10.63 -25.30
N TYR A 90 9.99 9.44 -25.04
CA TYR A 90 9.37 8.43 -24.20
C TYR A 90 9.79 8.63 -22.75
N VAL A 91 8.83 8.98 -21.90
CA VAL A 91 9.06 9.18 -20.46
C VAL A 91 8.38 8.06 -19.67
N THR A 92 9.13 7.38 -18.81
CA THR A 92 8.57 6.41 -17.87
C THR A 92 8.23 7.09 -16.56
N ILE A 93 6.96 7.23 -16.23
CA ILE A 93 6.50 7.82 -14.96
C ILE A 93 6.75 6.85 -13.79
N LYS A 94 7.30 7.35 -12.68
CA LYS A 94 7.55 6.56 -11.47
C LYS A 94 6.24 6.24 -10.75
N LYS A 95 6.16 5.09 -10.07
CA LYS A 95 5.13 4.85 -9.06
C LYS A 95 5.36 5.77 -7.85
N PRO A 96 4.33 6.40 -7.27
CA PRO A 96 2.90 6.24 -7.57
C PRO A 96 2.35 7.25 -8.59
N PHE A 97 3.18 8.10 -9.19
CA PHE A 97 2.75 9.14 -10.14
C PHE A 97 2.16 8.56 -11.44
N ASP A 98 2.49 7.32 -11.79
CA ASP A 98 1.97 6.63 -12.97
C ASP A 98 0.45 6.40 -12.87
N LEU A 99 -0.07 6.18 -11.65
CA LEU A 99 -1.51 6.07 -11.38
C LEU A 99 -2.23 7.41 -11.65
N LEU A 100 -1.56 8.52 -11.37
CA LEU A 100 -2.10 9.86 -11.62
C LEU A 100 -2.05 10.21 -13.11
N ALA A 101 -0.98 9.84 -13.80
CA ALA A 101 -0.80 10.08 -15.23
C ALA A 101 -1.81 9.28 -16.10
N LYS A 102 -2.18 8.07 -15.67
CA LYS A 102 -3.20 7.24 -16.34
C LYS A 102 -4.63 7.75 -16.15
N GLY A 103 -4.81 8.82 -15.35
CA GLY A 103 -6.09 9.27 -14.87
C GLY A 103 -6.58 8.35 -13.76
N LEU A 104 -6.83 8.91 -12.57
CA LEU A 104 -7.67 8.26 -11.58
C LEU A 104 -9.04 8.04 -12.25
N ILE A 105 -9.30 6.86 -12.80
CA ILE A 105 -10.67 6.44 -13.09
C ILE A 105 -11.33 6.19 -11.73
N SER A 106 -11.66 7.29 -11.06
CA SER A 106 -12.53 7.29 -9.90
C SER A 106 -13.94 7.09 -10.45
N LYS A 107 -14.35 5.82 -10.64
CA LYS A 107 -15.77 5.52 -10.69
C LYS A 107 -16.33 5.83 -9.31
N GLU A 108 -16.95 7.00 -9.24
CA GLU A 108 -17.83 7.47 -8.17
C GLU A 108 -17.28 7.47 -6.75
N SER A 109 -16.85 8.66 -6.31
CA SER A 109 -17.00 9.02 -4.90
C SER A 109 -17.28 10.51 -4.78
N GLY A 110 -18.56 10.83 -4.57
CA GLY A 110 -19.02 11.94 -3.74
C GLY A 110 -18.75 13.36 -4.23
N GLY A 111 -19.66 13.91 -5.03
CA GLY A 111 -19.69 15.33 -5.38
C GLY A 111 -21.11 15.86 -5.51
N GLY A 112 -21.99 15.50 -4.59
CA GLY A 112 -23.24 16.23 -4.38
C GLY A 112 -22.98 17.42 -3.46
N ARG A 113 -23.62 18.56 -3.80
CA ARG A 113 -23.63 19.88 -3.11
C ARG A 113 -22.44 20.75 -3.56
N ILE A 114 -22.63 21.87 -4.24
CA ILE A 114 -23.58 23.00 -4.05
C ILE A 114 -23.92 23.65 -5.39
#